data_AF-A0AAC9JF03-F1
#
_entry.id   AF-A0AAC9JF03-F1
#
_cell.length_a   1.000
_cell.length_b   1.000
_cell.length_c   1.000
_cell.angle_alpha   90.00
_cell.angle_beta   90.00
_cell.angle_gamma   90.00
#
_symmetry.space_group_name_H-M   'P 1'
#
loop_
_entity.id
_entity.type
_entity.pdbx_description
1 polymer ?
#
loop_
_entity_poly.entity_id
_entity_poly.type
_entity_poly.pdbx_seq_one_letter_code
_entity_poly.pdbx_strand_id
1 'polypeptide(L)'
;MTPFLLQARLITPCVYNRPIRLPGLLYHALLSHYCDEDKAQSALPTLLKENDGVFHGSSLIFGIQPESPVIACFQPSLGIMRNESDFNRSLISPNGRGGKYVSVQLDGGATKTRLGNNQAYHAPFVTFFGYGHSDKITALLNHYVSAVGINATRGAGTLAPNSWDAREISEDHSLIDITGKTGEANRGMPLTPLPEELFKALSPKKYGDHESEMVALRPPYYKNTELKLCAVPEKVSRQLI
;
A
#
# COMPACT_ATOMS: atom_id res chain seq x y z
N MET A 1 11.73 -18.59 -11.89
CA MET A 1 10.64 -17.71 -11.39
C MET A 1 9.35 -18.48 -11.52
N THR A 2 8.49 -18.39 -10.52
CA THR A 2 7.21 -19.12 -10.42
C THR A 2 6.12 -18.16 -9.96
N PRO A 3 4.84 -18.41 -10.32
CA PRO A 3 3.71 -17.73 -9.69
C PRO A 3 3.64 -18.07 -8.20
N PHE A 4 3.34 -17.08 -7.36
CA PHE A 4 3.20 -17.25 -5.92
C PHE A 4 2.09 -16.35 -5.34
N LEU A 5 1.54 -16.80 -4.22
CA LEU A 5 0.75 -16.00 -3.29
C LEU A 5 1.64 -15.68 -2.09
N LEU A 6 1.87 -14.40 -1.85
CA LEU A 6 2.58 -13.87 -0.69
C LEU A 6 1.57 -13.36 0.33
N GLN A 7 1.78 -13.68 1.59
CA GLN A 7 0.92 -13.25 2.69
C GLN A 7 1.73 -12.77 3.90
N ALA A 8 1.18 -11.83 4.67
CA ALA A 8 1.68 -11.49 6.00
C ALA A 8 0.53 -11.16 6.95
N ARG A 9 0.73 -11.42 8.25
CA ARG A 9 -0.26 -11.13 9.28
C ARG A 9 -0.26 -9.65 9.62
N LEU A 10 -1.41 -9.00 9.50
CA LEU A 10 -1.59 -7.59 9.79
C LEU A 10 -2.01 -7.40 11.25
N ILE A 11 -1.20 -6.68 12.02
CA ILE A 11 -1.45 -6.40 13.44
C ILE A 11 -2.29 -5.13 13.61
N THR A 12 -1.94 -4.05 12.91
CA THR A 12 -2.65 -2.78 13.03
C THR A 12 -3.33 -2.40 11.72
N PRO A 13 -4.40 -1.59 11.77
CA PRO A 13 -5.08 -1.11 10.56
C PRO A 13 -4.12 -0.45 9.57
N CYS A 14 -4.24 -0.83 8.30
CA CYS A 14 -3.48 -0.26 7.20
C CYS A 14 -4.17 1.03 6.72
N VAL A 15 -3.39 2.10 6.62
CA VAL A 15 -3.85 3.38 6.06
C VAL A 15 -3.24 3.51 4.67
N TYR A 16 -4.05 3.80 3.66
CA TYR A 16 -3.55 4.14 2.33
C TYR A 16 -4.59 4.92 1.52
N ASN A 17 -4.12 5.74 0.58
CA ASN A 17 -4.98 6.42 -0.40
C ASN A 17 -5.19 5.54 -1.65
N ARG A 18 -4.17 4.77 -2.02
CA ARG A 18 -4.18 3.80 -3.12
C ARG A 18 -3.63 2.46 -2.64
N PRO A 19 -4.13 1.34 -3.19
CA PRO A 19 -3.55 0.03 -2.92
C PRO A 19 -2.04 0.03 -3.10
N ILE A 20 -1.33 -0.49 -2.11
CA ILE A 20 0.13 -0.61 -2.13
C ILE A 20 0.49 -1.68 -3.16
N ARG A 21 1.49 -1.43 -3.99
CA ARG A 21 1.88 -2.36 -5.05
C ARG A 21 3.09 -3.18 -4.60
N LEU A 22 3.08 -4.50 -4.83
CA LEU A 22 4.21 -5.37 -4.49
C LEU A 22 5.54 -4.88 -5.10
N PRO A 23 5.62 -4.46 -6.39
CA PRO A 23 6.87 -3.93 -6.95
C PRO A 23 7.38 -2.69 -6.21
N GLY A 24 6.46 -1.80 -5.77
CA GLY A 24 6.83 -0.64 -4.96
C GLY A 24 7.35 -1.02 -3.58
N LEU A 25 6.71 -2.00 -2.92
CA LEU A 25 7.15 -2.52 -1.63
C LEU A 25 8.55 -3.15 -1.71
N LEU A 26 8.78 -3.96 -2.74
CA LEU A 26 10.09 -4.56 -3.01
C LEU A 26 11.13 -3.51 -3.34
N TYR A 27 10.80 -2.51 -4.15
CA TYR A 27 11.71 -1.39 -4.41
C TYR A 27 12.13 -0.69 -3.11
N HIS A 28 11.19 -0.42 -2.20
CA HIS A 28 11.53 0.19 -0.90
C HIS A 28 12.42 -0.71 -0.03
N ALA A 29 12.19 -2.03 -0.04
CA ALA A 29 13.04 -2.99 0.65
C ALA A 29 14.45 -3.04 0.04
N LEU A 30 14.55 -3.06 -1.30
CA LEU A 30 15.82 -3.02 -2.03
C LEU A 30 16.58 -1.71 -1.81
N LEU A 31 15.88 -0.58 -1.78
CA LEU A 31 16.47 0.72 -1.47
C LEU A 31 17.04 0.75 -0.05
N SER A 32 16.34 0.12 0.91
CA SER A 32 16.83 -0.01 2.28
C SER A 32 18.02 -0.97 2.38
N HIS A 33 18.07 -2.00 1.53
CA HIS A 33 19.17 -2.96 1.48
C HIS A 33 20.45 -2.38 0.85
N TYR A 34 20.32 -1.71 -0.30
CA TYR A 34 21.46 -1.19 -1.07
C TYR A 34 21.85 0.24 -0.70
N CYS A 35 20.95 1.01 -0.09
CA CYS A 35 21.09 2.45 0.15
C CYS A 35 21.42 3.24 -1.14
N ASP A 36 20.94 2.76 -2.28
CA ASP A 36 21.28 3.25 -3.62
C ASP A 36 20.08 3.00 -4.55
N GLU A 37 19.58 4.07 -5.18
CA GLU A 37 18.40 3.99 -6.02
C GLU A 37 18.64 3.23 -7.33
N ASP A 38 19.79 3.40 -7.97
CA ASP A 38 20.09 2.78 -9.26
C ASP A 38 20.29 1.27 -9.08
N LYS A 39 20.92 0.86 -7.98
CA LYS A 39 21.00 -0.55 -7.58
C LYS A 39 19.63 -1.13 -7.24
N ALA A 40 18.79 -0.39 -6.52
CA ALA A 40 17.44 -0.86 -6.20
C ALA A 40 16.58 -1.03 -7.46
N GLN A 41 16.65 -0.10 -8.41
CA GLN A 41 15.94 -0.19 -9.68
C GLN A 41 16.43 -1.37 -10.53
N SER A 42 17.74 -1.55 -10.67
CA SER A 42 18.33 -2.64 -11.46
C SER A 42 18.15 -4.02 -10.83
N ALA A 43 18.01 -4.11 -9.51
CA ALA A 43 17.76 -5.38 -8.82
C ALA A 43 16.31 -5.86 -8.94
N LEU A 44 15.33 -4.97 -9.11
CA LEU A 44 13.91 -5.35 -9.09
C LEU A 44 13.51 -6.37 -10.20
N PRO A 45 13.95 -6.23 -11.47
CA PRO A 45 13.73 -7.23 -12.52
C PRO A 45 14.37 -8.60 -12.26
N THR A 46 15.33 -8.68 -11.32
CA THR A 46 15.93 -9.96 -10.92
C THR A 46 15.06 -10.72 -9.92
N LEU A 47 14.08 -10.06 -9.29
CA LEU A 47 13.17 -10.65 -8.32
C LEU A 47 11.79 -10.96 -8.91
N LEU A 48 11.23 -10.02 -9.67
CA LEU A 48 9.92 -10.16 -10.30
C LEU A 48 10.05 -10.24 -11.82
N LYS A 49 9.20 -11.05 -12.43
CA LYS A 49 9.01 -11.06 -13.88
C LYS A 49 8.45 -9.70 -14.31
N GLU A 50 8.89 -9.25 -15.48
CA GLU A 50 8.40 -8.02 -16.10
C GLU A 50 8.04 -8.26 -17.56
N ASN A 51 6.85 -7.81 -17.98
CA ASN A 51 6.39 -7.84 -19.36
C ASN A 51 5.83 -6.46 -19.73
N ASP A 52 6.16 -5.95 -20.91
CA ASP A 52 5.61 -4.69 -21.46
C ASP A 52 5.70 -3.49 -20.51
N GLY A 53 6.77 -3.43 -19.70
CA GLY A 53 7.00 -2.37 -18.71
C GLY A 53 6.19 -2.49 -17.42
N VAL A 54 5.52 -3.63 -17.20
CA VAL A 54 4.73 -3.93 -16.00
C VAL A 54 5.35 -5.11 -15.26
N PHE A 55 5.67 -4.91 -13.98
CA PHE A 55 6.09 -5.99 -13.09
C PHE A 55 4.90 -6.87 -12.71
N HIS A 56 5.09 -8.17 -12.76
CA HIS A 56 4.15 -9.19 -12.30
C HIS A 56 4.07 -9.23 -10.77
N GLY A 57 3.45 -8.21 -10.20
CA GLY A 57 3.14 -8.10 -8.78
C GLY A 57 1.86 -7.29 -8.58
N SER A 58 0.90 -7.90 -7.89
CA SER A 58 -0.39 -7.30 -7.63
C SER A 58 -0.27 -6.12 -6.66
N SER A 59 -1.37 -5.39 -6.56
CA SER A 59 -1.62 -4.51 -5.44
C SER A 59 -2.10 -5.31 -4.22
N LEU A 60 -2.09 -4.65 -3.07
CA LEU A 60 -2.50 -5.21 -1.79
C LEU A 60 -3.95 -5.68 -1.87
N ILE A 61 -4.15 -6.93 -1.50
CA ILE A 61 -5.46 -7.55 -1.29
C ILE A 61 -5.55 -7.87 0.21
N PHE A 62 -6.70 -7.60 0.81
CA PHE A 62 -6.92 -7.99 2.20
C PHE A 62 -7.28 -9.47 2.30
N GLY A 63 -6.47 -10.22 3.03
CA GLY A 63 -6.75 -11.59 3.39
C GLY A 63 -7.75 -11.67 4.53
N ILE A 64 -8.92 -12.24 4.26
CA ILE A 64 -10.02 -12.36 5.22
C ILE A 64 -10.30 -13.82 5.58
N GLN A 65 -10.88 -14.00 6.75
CA GLN A 65 -11.49 -15.25 7.20
C GLN A 65 -13.00 -15.03 7.36
N PRO A 66 -13.84 -16.08 7.29
CA PRO A 66 -15.30 -15.95 7.46
C PRO A 66 -15.71 -15.15 8.71
N GLU A 67 -15.00 -15.35 9.82
CA GLU A 67 -15.19 -14.71 11.12
C GLU A 67 -14.49 -13.35 11.26
N SER A 68 -13.58 -13.01 10.35
CA SER A 68 -12.75 -11.81 10.41
C SER A 68 -12.69 -11.11 9.04
N PRO A 69 -13.73 -10.36 8.67
CA PRO A 69 -13.82 -9.63 7.40
C PRO A 69 -12.93 -8.39 7.39
N VAL A 70 -12.90 -7.67 6.26
CA VAL A 70 -12.30 -6.33 6.21
C VAL A 70 -13.17 -5.35 7.00
N ILE A 71 -12.57 -4.65 7.94
CA ILE A 71 -13.23 -3.65 8.78
C ILE A 71 -12.69 -2.26 8.40
N ALA A 72 -13.58 -1.39 7.91
CA ALA A 72 -13.29 0.03 7.80
C ALA A 72 -13.26 0.65 9.22
N CYS A 73 -12.15 1.28 9.57
CA CYS A 73 -11.92 1.82 10.90
C CYS A 73 -11.10 3.11 10.82
N PHE A 74 -10.72 3.64 11.99
CA PHE A 74 -9.87 4.82 12.10
C PHE A 74 -8.58 4.46 12.82
N GLN A 75 -7.45 4.84 12.23
CA GLN A 75 -6.16 4.78 12.92
C GLN A 75 -5.89 6.15 13.54
N PRO A 76 -5.94 6.26 14.88
CA PRO A 76 -5.56 7.49 15.56
C PRO A 76 -4.07 7.74 15.32
N SER A 77 -3.73 8.97 14.98
CA SER A 77 -2.35 9.39 14.80
C SER A 77 -2.04 10.59 15.70
N LEU A 78 -0.88 10.52 16.34
CA LEU A 78 -0.30 11.64 17.03
C LEU A 78 0.57 12.41 16.03
N GLY A 79 0.25 13.69 15.83
CA GLY A 79 1.13 14.59 15.08
C GLY A 79 2.43 14.79 15.86
N ILE A 80 3.57 14.69 15.19
CA ILE A 80 4.84 15.16 15.73
C ILE A 80 4.74 16.68 15.85
N MET A 81 5.06 17.25 17.01
CA MET A 81 5.15 18.70 17.17
C MET A 81 6.27 19.24 16.29
N ARG A 82 5.96 20.17 15.40
CA ARG A 82 6.92 20.75 14.45
C ARG A 82 7.47 22.06 15.01
N ASN A 83 8.78 22.22 15.00
CA ASN A 83 9.44 23.45 15.50
C ASN A 83 8.92 24.73 14.83
N GLU A 84 8.69 24.71 13.53
CA GLU A 84 8.33 25.92 12.77
C GLU A 84 6.85 26.27 12.80
N SER A 85 5.96 25.29 13.06
CA SER A 85 4.50 25.50 13.04
C SER A 85 3.83 25.35 14.39
N ASP A 86 4.31 24.47 15.28
CA ASP A 86 3.73 24.27 16.61
C ASP A 86 4.49 25.04 17.70
N PHE A 87 5.79 25.28 17.50
CA PHE A 87 6.66 26.03 18.42
C PHE A 87 7.07 27.41 17.88
N ASN A 88 6.29 27.99 16.96
CA ASN A 88 6.61 29.30 16.40
C ASN A 88 6.41 30.42 17.44
N ARG A 89 7.42 31.26 17.64
CA ARG A 89 7.32 32.46 18.52
C ARG A 89 6.18 33.40 18.13
N SER A 90 5.77 33.44 16.86
CA SER A 90 4.62 34.24 16.41
C SER A 90 3.28 33.70 16.92
N LEU A 91 3.16 32.41 17.23
CA LEU A 91 2.00 31.82 17.91
C LEU A 91 2.01 32.07 19.43
N ILE A 92 3.18 32.46 19.95
CA ILE A 92 3.40 32.93 21.33
C ILE A 92 3.32 34.47 21.37
N SER A 93 2.85 35.13 20.31
CA SER A 93 2.54 36.56 20.31
C SER A 93 1.05 36.79 20.57
N PRO A 94 0.64 37.97 21.08
CA PRO A 94 -0.77 38.25 21.36
C PRO A 94 -1.63 38.14 20.09
N ASN A 95 -2.40 37.06 19.98
CA ASN A 95 -3.18 36.68 18.81
C ASN A 95 -4.69 37.01 18.92
N GLY A 96 -5.07 37.73 19.97
CA GLY A 96 -6.43 38.20 20.24
C GLY A 96 -6.67 39.65 19.80
N ARG A 97 -7.94 40.05 19.75
CA ARG A 97 -8.35 41.40 19.37
C ARG A 97 -7.70 42.46 20.29
N GLY A 98 -7.02 43.44 19.70
CA GLY A 98 -6.35 44.53 20.43
C GLY A 98 -4.99 44.17 21.03
N GLY A 99 -4.27 43.18 20.46
CA GLY A 99 -2.92 42.84 20.92
C GLY A 99 -2.89 42.16 22.29
N LYS A 100 -4.00 41.51 22.67
CA LYS A 100 -4.09 40.67 23.88
C LYS A 100 -3.87 39.21 23.51
N TYR A 101 -3.31 38.42 24.43
CA TYR A 101 -3.31 36.97 24.26
C TYR A 101 -4.76 36.48 24.26
N VAL A 102 -5.11 35.60 23.31
CA VAL A 102 -6.36 34.83 23.44
C VAL A 102 -6.31 34.11 24.78
N SER A 103 -7.43 34.08 25.50
CA SER A 103 -7.51 33.38 26.78
C SER A 103 -6.95 31.97 26.64
N VAL A 104 -5.87 31.68 27.37
CA VAL A 104 -5.34 30.33 27.45
C VAL A 104 -6.44 29.48 28.06
N GLN A 105 -6.85 28.44 27.34
CA GLN A 105 -7.81 27.48 27.87
C GLN A 105 -7.10 26.72 29.00
N LEU A 106 -7.31 27.14 30.25
CA LEU A 106 -6.71 26.54 31.44
C LEU A 106 -7.32 25.16 31.74
N ASP A 107 -8.61 25.00 31.40
CA ASP A 107 -9.33 23.73 31.48
C ASP A 107 -9.80 23.24 30.11
N GLY A 108 -9.15 22.16 29.67
CA GLY A 108 -9.70 21.18 28.74
C GLY A 108 -9.54 19.83 29.42
N GLY A 109 -10.62 19.05 29.52
CA GLY A 109 -10.53 17.70 30.10
C GLY A 109 -9.48 16.85 29.38
N ALA A 110 -9.05 15.75 30.02
CA ALA A 110 -7.99 14.83 29.59
C ALA A 110 -8.09 14.25 28.15
N THR A 111 -9.08 14.66 27.37
CA THR A 111 -9.51 14.10 26.09
C THR A 111 -9.54 15.09 24.92
N LYS A 112 -9.06 16.35 25.06
CA LYS A 112 -8.91 17.23 23.87
C LYS A 112 -7.60 16.93 23.13
N THR A 113 -7.41 15.67 22.79
CA THR A 113 -6.27 15.21 22.01
C THR A 113 -6.43 15.69 20.58
N ARG A 114 -5.42 16.35 20.00
CA ARG A 114 -5.31 16.56 18.55
C ARG A 114 -4.97 15.22 17.85
N LEU A 115 -5.76 14.18 18.12
CA LEU A 115 -5.64 12.90 17.43
C LEU A 115 -6.20 13.08 16.04
N GLY A 116 -5.33 13.03 15.04
CA GLY A 116 -5.77 12.95 13.66
C GLY A 116 -6.31 11.55 13.41
N ASN A 117 -7.59 11.45 13.03
CA ASN A 117 -8.19 10.18 12.64
C ASN A 117 -7.96 9.97 11.14
N ASN A 118 -7.15 8.97 10.81
CA ASN A 118 -6.96 8.57 9.42
C ASN A 118 -7.91 7.42 9.10
N GLN A 119 -8.60 7.49 7.96
CA GLN A 119 -9.40 6.36 7.48
C GLN A 119 -8.48 5.17 7.18
N ALA A 120 -8.80 4.02 7.76
CA ALA A 120 -7.98 2.83 7.72
C ALA A 120 -8.83 1.60 7.42
N TYR A 121 -8.17 0.53 7.02
CA TYR A 121 -8.77 -0.79 6.82
C TYR A 121 -7.99 -1.83 7.60
N HIS A 122 -8.70 -2.70 8.30
CA HIS A 122 -8.11 -3.81 9.03
C HIS A 122 -8.66 -5.14 8.50
N ALA A 123 -7.78 -6.12 8.39
CA ALA A 123 -8.09 -7.51 8.11
C ALA A 123 -7.00 -8.38 8.77
N PRO A 124 -7.21 -9.70 8.95
CA PRO A 124 -6.20 -10.58 9.54
C PRO A 124 -4.87 -10.63 8.76
N PHE A 125 -4.93 -10.56 7.43
CA PHE A 125 -3.76 -10.67 6.57
C PHE A 125 -3.75 -9.62 5.46
N VAL A 126 -2.57 -9.37 4.92
CA VAL A 126 -2.36 -8.71 3.63
C VAL A 126 -1.78 -9.73 2.66
N THR A 127 -2.26 -9.72 1.43
CA THR A 127 -1.83 -10.65 0.38
C THR A 127 -1.45 -9.94 -0.90
N PHE A 128 -0.55 -10.59 -1.64
CA PHE A 128 -0.11 -10.19 -2.96
C PHE A 128 0.05 -11.43 -3.84
N PHE A 129 -0.38 -11.34 -5.09
CA PHE A 129 0.02 -12.28 -6.11
C PHE A 129 1.27 -11.75 -6.81
N GLY A 130 2.23 -12.64 -7.08
CA GLY A 130 3.44 -12.27 -7.82
C GLY A 130 3.93 -13.39 -8.72
N TYR A 131 4.79 -13.04 -9.68
CA TYR A 131 5.54 -14.00 -10.49
C TYR A 131 7.02 -13.67 -10.36
N GLY A 132 7.81 -14.56 -9.75
CA GLY A 132 9.18 -14.20 -9.40
C GLY A 132 9.93 -15.25 -8.60
N HIS A 133 10.93 -14.81 -7.83
CA HIS A 133 11.67 -15.63 -6.87
C HIS A 133 11.07 -15.47 -5.47
N SER A 134 10.05 -16.27 -5.16
CA SER A 134 9.31 -16.24 -3.88
C SER A 134 10.24 -16.25 -2.66
N ASP A 135 11.18 -17.19 -2.58
CA ASP A 135 12.06 -17.34 -1.41
C ASP A 135 12.90 -16.08 -1.14
N LYS A 136 13.48 -15.49 -2.20
CA LYS A 136 14.28 -14.27 -2.11
C LYS A 136 13.43 -13.07 -1.69
N ILE A 137 12.22 -12.98 -2.25
CA ILE A 137 11.25 -11.94 -1.93
C ILE A 137 10.83 -12.03 -0.46
N THR A 138 10.46 -13.22 0.00
CA THR A 138 10.06 -13.47 1.39
C THR A 138 11.19 -13.15 2.37
N ALA A 139 12.42 -13.57 2.08
CA ALA A 139 13.58 -13.26 2.91
C ALA A 139 13.85 -11.74 2.99
N LEU A 140 13.78 -11.05 1.85
CA LEU A 140 13.98 -9.60 1.79
C LEU A 140 12.90 -8.85 2.58
N LEU A 141 11.62 -9.21 2.40
CA LEU A 141 10.51 -8.56 3.07
C LEU A 141 10.49 -8.81 4.57
N ASN A 142 10.79 -10.04 5.02
CA ASN A 142 10.92 -10.34 6.46
C ASN A 142 12.03 -9.53 7.13
N HIS A 143 13.09 -9.17 6.40
CA HIS A 143 14.19 -8.38 6.96
C HIS A 143 13.90 -6.87 6.97
N TYR A 144 13.34 -6.31 5.89
CA TYR A 144 13.25 -4.85 5.71
C TYR A 144 11.85 -4.27 5.88
N VAL A 145 10.79 -5.07 5.86
CA VAL A 145 9.40 -4.58 5.82
C VAL A 145 8.64 -5.03 7.07
N SER A 146 8.57 -4.13 8.05
CA SER A 146 7.79 -4.33 9.29
C SER A 146 6.36 -3.77 9.23
N ALA A 147 6.05 -2.93 8.23
CA ALA A 147 4.76 -2.29 8.10
C ALA A 147 4.45 -1.92 6.64
N VAL A 148 3.17 -1.78 6.32
CA VAL A 148 2.67 -1.44 4.98
C VAL A 148 1.74 -0.22 5.04
N GLY A 149 1.83 0.63 4.03
CA GLY A 149 0.93 1.78 3.86
C GLY A 149 1.49 3.12 4.31
N ILE A 150 0.65 4.15 4.25
CA ILE A 150 1.02 5.49 4.71
C ILE A 150 0.97 5.52 6.23
N ASN A 151 1.78 6.39 6.85
CA ASN A 151 1.94 6.44 8.30
C ASN A 151 2.47 5.13 8.93
N ALA A 152 3.15 4.27 8.15
CA ALA A 152 3.83 3.08 8.66
C ALA A 152 4.81 3.41 9.80
N THR A 153 5.56 4.52 9.68
CA THR A 153 6.46 5.02 10.72
C THR A 153 5.75 5.51 11.99
N ARG A 154 4.40 5.62 11.96
CA ARG A 154 3.55 5.99 13.09
C ARG A 154 2.70 4.81 13.58
N GLY A 155 3.07 3.58 13.20
CA GLY A 155 2.43 2.34 13.67
C GLY A 155 1.20 1.90 12.89
N ALA A 156 0.84 2.57 11.79
CA ALA A 156 -0.20 2.07 10.88
C ALA A 156 0.32 0.87 10.07
N GLY A 157 -0.55 -0.10 9.77
CA GLY A 157 -0.26 -1.24 8.91
C GLY A 157 0.90 -2.11 9.37
N THR A 158 1.14 -2.19 10.69
CA THR A 158 2.20 -2.99 11.29
C THR A 158 1.94 -4.47 11.02
N LEU A 159 2.97 -5.19 10.61
CA LEU A 159 2.93 -6.63 10.34
C LEU A 159 3.52 -7.41 11.51
N ALA A 160 3.10 -8.66 11.67
CA ALA A 160 3.73 -9.53 12.64
C ALA A 160 5.19 -9.81 12.25
N PRO A 161 6.13 -9.86 13.21
CA PRO A 161 7.53 -10.16 12.93
C PRO A 161 7.66 -11.51 12.20
N ASN A 162 8.49 -11.55 11.16
CA ASN A 162 8.75 -12.76 10.36
C ASN A 162 7.48 -13.44 9.83
N SER A 163 6.44 -12.66 9.50
CA SER A 163 5.16 -13.21 9.06
C SER A 163 4.98 -13.25 7.54
N TRP A 164 5.94 -12.73 6.76
CA TRP A 164 5.89 -12.93 5.32
C TRP A 164 6.13 -14.39 5.00
N ASP A 165 5.19 -14.97 4.27
CA ASP A 165 5.23 -16.34 3.79
C ASP A 165 4.74 -16.38 2.35
N ALA A 166 5.37 -17.19 1.51
CA ALA A 166 5.02 -17.32 0.11
C ALA A 166 4.72 -18.78 -0.23
N ARG A 167 3.59 -19.00 -0.89
CA ARG A 167 3.19 -20.30 -1.41
C ARG A 167 3.16 -20.24 -2.92
N GLU A 168 3.85 -21.16 -3.57
CA GLU A 168 3.76 -21.33 -5.03
C GLU A 168 2.33 -21.70 -5.44
N ILE A 169 1.90 -21.16 -6.57
CA ILE A 169 0.58 -21.42 -7.15
C ILE A 169 0.74 -21.81 -8.62
N SER A 170 -0.26 -22.51 -9.16
CA SER A 170 -0.19 -23.02 -10.53
C SER A 170 -0.38 -21.95 -11.61
N GLU A 171 -1.14 -20.90 -11.30
CA GLU A 171 -1.54 -19.86 -12.25
C GLU A 171 -1.09 -18.47 -11.81
N ASP A 172 -0.78 -17.61 -12.79
CA ASP A 172 -0.36 -16.24 -12.52
C ASP A 172 -1.57 -15.32 -12.36
N HIS A 173 -1.79 -14.82 -11.14
CA HIS A 173 -2.82 -13.83 -10.82
C HIS A 173 -2.23 -12.45 -10.48
N SER A 174 -0.98 -12.19 -10.84
CA SER A 174 -0.29 -10.96 -10.45
C SER A 174 -0.82 -9.71 -11.17
N LEU A 175 -1.39 -9.86 -12.36
CA LEU A 175 -1.88 -8.75 -13.18
C LEU A 175 -3.40 -8.57 -13.11
N ILE A 176 -4.17 -9.65 -13.23
CA ILE A 176 -5.64 -9.66 -13.24
C ILE A 176 -6.18 -10.80 -12.35
N ASP A 177 -7.39 -10.68 -11.82
CA ASP A 177 -8.03 -11.77 -11.07
C ASP A 177 -8.63 -12.82 -12.02
N ILE A 178 -7.85 -13.81 -12.42
CA ILE A 178 -8.32 -14.89 -13.31
C ILE A 178 -9.37 -15.78 -12.61
N THR A 179 -9.24 -15.92 -11.30
CA THR A 179 -9.97 -16.91 -10.49
C THR A 179 -11.30 -16.44 -9.94
N GLY A 180 -11.51 -15.12 -9.85
CA GLY A 180 -12.63 -14.56 -9.07
C GLY A 180 -12.45 -14.74 -7.56
N LYS A 181 -11.23 -15.04 -7.09
CA LYS A 181 -10.95 -15.21 -5.65
C LYS A 181 -11.08 -13.90 -4.87
N THR A 182 -10.99 -12.76 -5.56
CA THR A 182 -11.30 -11.46 -4.96
C THR A 182 -12.79 -11.10 -5.01
N GLY A 183 -13.62 -12.04 -5.51
CA GLY A 183 -15.05 -11.91 -5.74
C GLY A 183 -15.38 -12.28 -7.19
N GLU A 184 -16.46 -13.04 -7.42
CA GLU A 184 -16.81 -13.48 -8.78
C GLU A 184 -17.07 -12.29 -9.73
N ALA A 185 -17.64 -11.20 -9.21
CA ALA A 185 -17.82 -9.96 -9.98
C ALA A 185 -16.49 -9.32 -10.42
N ASN A 186 -15.43 -9.56 -9.65
CA ASN A 186 -14.08 -9.03 -9.88
C ASN A 186 -13.23 -9.92 -10.78
N ARG A 187 -13.76 -11.05 -11.24
CA ARG A 187 -13.07 -11.92 -12.17
C ARG A 187 -12.74 -11.18 -13.47
N GLY A 188 -11.46 -11.12 -13.82
CA GLY A 188 -10.92 -10.38 -14.95
C GLY A 188 -10.64 -8.90 -14.68
N MET A 189 -10.87 -8.40 -13.46
CA MET A 189 -10.50 -7.03 -13.07
C MET A 189 -8.99 -6.92 -12.86
N PRO A 190 -8.40 -5.72 -13.06
CA PRO A 190 -6.98 -5.51 -12.79
C PRO A 190 -6.69 -5.68 -11.30
N LEU A 191 -5.59 -6.37 -10.98
CA LEU A 191 -5.04 -6.46 -9.63
C LEU A 191 -3.82 -5.56 -9.46
N THR A 192 -3.24 -5.07 -10.55
CA THR A 192 -2.21 -4.03 -10.57
C THR A 192 -2.58 -3.01 -11.63
N PRO A 193 -2.07 -1.77 -11.59
CA PRO A 193 -2.33 -0.84 -12.68
C PRO A 193 -1.73 -1.32 -13.99
N LEU A 194 -2.59 -1.42 -15.01
CA LEU A 194 -2.25 -1.93 -16.33
C LEU A 194 -2.54 -0.86 -17.39
N PRO A 195 -1.62 -0.60 -18.35
CA PRO A 195 -1.94 0.23 -19.51
C PRO A 195 -3.23 -0.22 -20.18
N GLU A 196 -4.07 0.72 -20.62
CA GLU A 196 -5.38 0.42 -21.22
C GLU A 196 -5.31 -0.65 -22.31
N GLU A 197 -4.34 -0.55 -23.22
CA GLU A 197 -4.17 -1.52 -24.32
C GLU A 197 -3.81 -2.92 -23.80
N LEU A 198 -2.97 -3.01 -22.77
CA LEU A 198 -2.62 -4.28 -22.15
C LEU A 198 -3.82 -4.87 -21.40
N PHE A 199 -4.57 -4.05 -20.67
CA PHE A 199 -5.76 -4.50 -19.97
C PHE A 199 -6.85 -5.00 -20.94
N LYS A 200 -7.08 -4.26 -22.04
CA LYS A 200 -7.99 -4.66 -23.10
C LYS A 200 -7.64 -6.01 -23.71
N ALA A 201 -6.34 -6.29 -23.90
CA ALA A 201 -5.87 -7.56 -24.42
C ALA A 201 -6.02 -8.71 -23.40
N LEU A 202 -5.73 -8.45 -22.13
CA LEU A 202 -5.79 -9.46 -21.06
C LEU A 202 -7.23 -9.77 -20.61
N SER A 203 -8.12 -8.78 -20.61
CA SER A 203 -9.49 -8.90 -20.11
C SER A 203 -10.51 -8.17 -21.00
N PRO A 204 -10.68 -8.61 -22.26
CA PRO A 204 -11.55 -7.92 -23.23
C PRO A 204 -13.02 -7.88 -22.80
N LYS A 205 -13.46 -8.82 -21.95
CA LYS A 205 -14.85 -8.88 -21.46
C LYS A 205 -15.15 -7.90 -20.32
N LYS A 206 -14.12 -7.44 -19.59
CA LYS A 206 -14.24 -6.48 -18.48
C LYS A 206 -13.75 -5.08 -18.87
N TYR A 207 -13.19 -4.95 -20.06
CA TYR A 207 -12.79 -3.66 -20.58
C TYR A 207 -14.00 -2.72 -20.70
N GLY A 208 -13.94 -1.60 -19.98
CA GLY A 208 -15.03 -0.62 -19.87
C GLY A 208 -15.77 -0.64 -18.52
N ASP A 209 -15.59 -1.70 -17.73
CA ASP A 209 -16.15 -1.81 -16.37
C ASP A 209 -15.12 -1.40 -15.29
N HIS A 210 -14.00 -0.80 -15.67
CA HIS A 210 -12.88 -0.46 -14.78
C HIS A 210 -12.75 1.04 -14.55
N GLU A 211 -12.11 1.42 -13.45
CA GLU A 211 -11.64 2.79 -13.24
C GLU A 211 -10.29 2.99 -13.95
N SER A 212 -10.08 4.17 -14.52
CA SER A 212 -8.86 4.52 -15.26
C SER A 212 -8.20 5.76 -14.69
N GLU A 213 -6.87 5.72 -14.55
CA GLU A 213 -6.10 6.82 -13.99
C GLU A 213 -4.71 6.97 -14.60
N MET A 214 -4.19 8.20 -14.55
CA MET A 214 -2.80 8.49 -14.93
C MET A 214 -1.86 8.06 -13.80
N VAL A 215 -1.11 6.98 -14.01
CA VAL A 215 -0.20 6.43 -13.00
C VAL A 215 1.14 6.03 -13.60
N ALA A 216 2.19 6.09 -12.78
CA ALA A 216 3.49 5.52 -13.11
C ALA A 216 3.42 3.98 -12.97
N LEU A 217 4.00 3.25 -13.93
CA LEU A 217 4.04 1.78 -13.91
C LEU A 217 5.22 1.23 -13.10
N ARG A 218 6.32 1.98 -13.04
CA ARG A 218 7.57 1.56 -12.40
C ARG A 218 7.88 2.39 -11.15
N PRO A 219 8.36 1.76 -10.06
CA PRO A 219 8.89 2.50 -8.92
C PRO A 219 10.26 3.14 -9.26
N PRO A 220 10.67 4.23 -8.58
CA PRO A 220 9.94 4.97 -7.56
C PRO A 220 8.76 5.78 -8.10
N TYR A 221 7.55 5.51 -7.62
CA TYR A 221 6.31 6.13 -8.14
C TYR A 221 6.15 7.63 -7.81
N TYR A 222 6.99 8.16 -6.92
CA TYR A 222 6.95 9.57 -6.49
C TYR A 222 7.81 10.48 -7.38
N LYS A 223 8.74 9.93 -8.15
CA LYS A 223 9.43 10.69 -9.20
C LYS A 223 8.42 10.79 -10.32
N ASN A 224 8.05 11.99 -10.76
CA ASN A 224 7.10 12.26 -11.84
C ASN A 224 7.60 11.68 -13.19
N THR A 225 7.65 10.36 -13.30
CA THR A 225 7.94 9.59 -14.49
C THR A 225 6.74 9.64 -15.43
N GLU A 226 6.97 9.32 -16.69
CA GLU A 226 5.96 9.21 -17.74
C GLU A 226 4.71 8.46 -17.24
N LEU A 227 3.67 9.24 -16.91
CA LEU A 227 2.40 8.71 -16.45
C LEU A 227 1.64 8.14 -17.65
N LYS A 228 1.06 6.95 -17.48
CA LYS A 228 0.24 6.32 -18.51
C LYS A 228 -1.18 6.17 -18.00
N LEU A 229 -2.15 6.28 -18.91
CA LEU A 229 -3.54 5.96 -18.60
C LEU A 229 -3.63 4.45 -18.39
N CYS A 230 -4.01 4.05 -17.18
CA CYS A 230 -4.05 2.66 -16.77
C CYS A 230 -5.41 2.32 -16.18
N ALA A 231 -5.88 1.11 -16.45
CA ALA A 231 -6.91 0.46 -15.66
C ALA A 231 -6.34 0.18 -14.26
N VAL A 232 -7.01 0.68 -13.22
CA VAL A 232 -6.55 0.55 -11.83
C VAL A 232 -7.36 -0.48 -11.04
N PRO A 233 -6.72 -1.18 -10.09
CA PRO A 233 -7.41 -2.12 -9.22
C PRO A 233 -8.38 -1.40 -8.28
N GLU A 234 -9.37 -2.13 -7.78
CA GLU A 234 -10.26 -1.62 -6.74
C GLU A 234 -9.47 -1.11 -5.53
N LYS A 235 -9.97 -0.03 -4.92
CA LYS A 235 -9.31 0.56 -3.74
C LYS A 235 -9.23 -0.43 -2.58
N VAL A 236 -10.21 -1.31 -2.41
CA VAL A 236 -10.27 -2.29 -1.31
C VAL A 236 -10.69 -3.64 -1.87
N SER A 237 -9.71 -4.42 -2.31
CA SER A 237 -9.91 -5.82 -2.68
C SER A 237 -9.76 -6.74 -1.46
N ARG A 238 -10.49 -7.85 -1.45
CA ARG A 238 -10.45 -8.86 -0.37
C ARG A 238 -10.42 -10.25 -0.95
N GLN A 239 -9.74 -11.18 -0.29
CA GLN A 239 -9.67 -12.59 -0.68
C GLN A 239 -9.80 -13.46 0.55
N LEU A 240 -10.58 -14.53 0.44
CA LEU A 240 -10.67 -15.54 1.49
C LEU A 240 -9.40 -16.40 1.51
N ILE A 241 -8.79 -16.54 2.69
CA ILE A 241 -7.57 -17.33 2.93
C ILE A 241 -7.89 -18.61 3.68
#